data_AF-A0A2E2HL89-F1
#
_entry.id   AF-A0A2E2HL89-F1
#
_cell.length_a   1.000
_cell.length_b   1.000
_cell.length_c   1.000
_cell.angle_alpha   90.00
_cell.angle_beta   90.00
_cell.angle_gamma   90.00
#
_symmetry.space_group_name_H-M   'P 1'
#
loop_
_entity.id
_entity.type
_entity.pdbx_description
1 polymer ?
#
loop_
_entity_poly.entity_id
_entity_poly.type
_entity_poly.pdbx_seq_one_letter_code
_entity_poly.pdbx_strand_id
1 'polypeptide(L)'
;MLGERSAKMSKSLGNTVSPEQMIEKYGADTVRLFILFAANPTAGMDWSDSALEANYRVMQQLQTMPNQLLGWNKPAHSIDVWMRARLRQRLHQWSDAMDRYDLRRAVECSHYDMVKDINWYVRRGGGNSDVGQELLDAWAHMIGIATPHLAEDWWAQLGGEGLLAGHVMADVEPLSEEDQLILDGEALIRDLLEQSRKVRAVAERHLEGEATSLIVVTSAHWRNQMAGMALSHLAEGNNIKQFMGILTQSELAQGETRGERLGFWNKRMLPQVFKWDDEKKRILLSSLDEMRVYDDASDFIAQELNLSSVRVVRGESQEDETGKAGVAMPLSPAFIYA
;
A
#
# COMPACT_ATOMS: atom_id res chain seq x y z
N MET A 1 39.43 -11.55 0.10
CA MET A 1 38.34 -10.55 0.21
C MET A 1 37.78 -10.34 -1.18
N LEU A 2 36.69 -11.03 -1.52
CA LEU A 2 35.93 -10.74 -2.73
C LEU A 2 35.17 -9.46 -2.44
N GLY A 3 35.63 -8.35 -3.00
CA GLY A 3 34.92 -7.08 -2.92
C GLY A 3 33.57 -7.19 -3.60
N GLU A 4 32.58 -6.51 -3.03
CA GLU A 4 31.25 -6.22 -3.57
C GLU A 4 31.22 -6.26 -5.11
N ARG A 5 30.81 -7.39 -5.70
CA ARG A 5 30.70 -7.53 -7.15
C ARG A 5 29.42 -8.29 -7.48
N SER A 6 28.50 -7.60 -8.14
CA SER A 6 27.51 -8.24 -9.00
C SER A 6 28.25 -8.73 -10.25
N ALA A 7 28.32 -10.03 -10.47
CA ALA A 7 29.02 -10.58 -11.63
C ALA A 7 28.38 -11.88 -12.10
N LYS A 8 28.36 -12.07 -13.42
CA LYS A 8 28.02 -13.35 -14.03
C LYS A 8 29.06 -14.41 -13.60
N MET A 9 28.59 -15.48 -12.98
CA MET A 9 29.46 -16.57 -12.53
C MET A 9 29.97 -17.37 -13.74
N SER A 10 31.29 -17.65 -13.79
CA SER A 10 31.84 -18.61 -14.75
C SER A 10 33.05 -19.36 -14.18
N LYS A 11 33.18 -20.64 -14.57
CA LYS A 11 34.36 -21.45 -14.23
C LYS A 11 35.66 -20.86 -14.82
N SER A 12 35.58 -20.19 -15.98
CA SER A 12 36.73 -19.59 -16.65
C SER A 12 37.22 -18.29 -15.98
N LEU A 13 36.35 -17.59 -15.25
CA LEU A 13 36.68 -16.37 -14.50
C LEU A 13 37.08 -16.65 -13.05
N GLY A 14 36.99 -17.92 -12.60
CA GLY A 14 37.33 -18.33 -11.23
C GLY A 14 36.40 -17.76 -10.15
N ASN A 15 35.28 -17.13 -10.52
CA ASN A 15 34.33 -16.47 -9.61
C ASN A 15 33.09 -17.33 -9.33
N THR A 16 33.25 -18.66 -9.30
CA THR A 16 32.14 -19.58 -9.00
C THR A 16 31.93 -19.64 -7.49
N VAL A 17 30.70 -19.42 -7.02
CA VAL A 17 30.33 -19.55 -5.60
C VAL A 17 29.78 -20.94 -5.36
N SER A 18 30.29 -21.65 -4.35
CA SER A 18 29.75 -22.96 -3.96
C SER A 18 28.45 -22.77 -3.17
N PRO A 19 27.31 -23.38 -3.60
CA PRO A 19 26.08 -23.33 -2.83
C PRO A 19 26.22 -23.90 -1.41
N GLU A 20 27.04 -24.94 -1.22
CA GLU A 20 27.25 -25.60 0.08
C GLU A 20 27.84 -24.63 1.11
N GLN A 21 28.85 -23.84 0.72
CA GLN A 21 29.46 -22.84 1.60
C GLN A 21 28.46 -21.74 2.00
N MET A 22 27.57 -21.37 1.08
CA MET A 22 26.54 -20.37 1.36
C MET A 22 25.44 -20.92 2.25
N ILE A 23 25.05 -22.18 2.06
CA ILE A 23 24.10 -22.89 2.91
C ILE A 23 24.66 -23.04 4.33
N GLU A 24 25.93 -23.41 4.47
CA GLU A 24 26.58 -23.53 5.79
C GLU A 24 26.65 -22.18 6.52
N LYS A 25 26.88 -21.09 5.78
CA LYS A 25 27.00 -19.74 6.37
C LYS A 25 25.66 -19.06 6.66
N TYR A 26 24.69 -19.16 5.76
CA TYR A 26 23.45 -18.38 5.80
C TYR A 26 22.19 -19.24 5.96
N GLY A 27 22.29 -20.56 5.85
CA GLY A 27 21.16 -21.49 5.88
C GLY A 27 20.52 -21.70 4.50
N ALA A 28 19.91 -22.88 4.33
CA ALA A 28 19.31 -23.27 3.05
C ALA A 28 18.18 -22.33 2.61
N ASP A 29 17.32 -21.91 3.54
CA ASP A 29 16.20 -21.03 3.24
C ASP A 29 16.63 -19.64 2.78
N THR A 30 17.68 -19.08 3.36
CA THR A 30 18.23 -17.79 2.89
C THR A 30 18.75 -17.89 1.47
N VAL A 31 19.47 -18.96 1.13
CA VAL A 31 19.98 -19.17 -0.24
C VAL A 31 18.83 -19.37 -1.22
N ARG A 32 17.80 -20.15 -0.85
CA ARG A 32 16.59 -20.33 -1.68
C ARG A 32 15.84 -19.02 -1.90
N LEU A 33 15.60 -18.25 -0.83
CA LEU A 33 14.96 -16.94 -0.91
C LEU A 33 15.71 -15.99 -1.84
N PHE A 34 17.04 -15.94 -1.70
CA PHE A 34 17.91 -15.18 -2.59
C PHE A 34 17.78 -15.58 -4.05
N ILE A 35 17.85 -16.86 -4.37
CA ILE A 35 17.70 -17.35 -5.74
C ILE A 35 16.32 -16.98 -6.29
N LEU A 36 15.24 -17.27 -5.56
CA LEU A 36 13.88 -17.07 -6.05
C LEU A 36 13.49 -15.59 -6.19
N PHE A 37 14.11 -14.71 -5.41
CA PHE A 37 13.86 -13.27 -5.51
C PHE A 37 14.71 -12.59 -6.60
N ALA A 38 15.97 -13.01 -6.75
CA ALA A 38 16.91 -12.39 -7.67
C ALA A 38 16.89 -13.01 -9.07
N ALA A 39 16.50 -14.27 -9.21
CA ALA A 39 16.50 -14.93 -10.50
C ALA A 39 15.36 -14.43 -11.40
N ASN A 40 15.70 -14.14 -12.64
CA ASN A 40 14.74 -14.00 -13.72
C ASN A 40 14.77 -15.30 -14.55
N PRO A 41 13.63 -16.02 -14.71
CA PRO A 41 13.60 -17.28 -15.45
C PRO A 41 14.14 -17.19 -16.88
N THR A 42 14.01 -16.04 -17.55
CA THR A 42 14.44 -15.83 -18.95
C THR A 42 15.78 -15.12 -19.08
N ALA A 43 16.11 -14.23 -18.14
CA ALA A 43 17.34 -13.43 -18.18
C ALA A 43 18.49 -13.97 -17.32
N GLY A 44 18.23 -14.99 -16.49
CA GLY A 44 19.19 -15.52 -15.53
C GLY A 44 19.30 -14.63 -14.28
N MET A 45 20.44 -14.75 -13.58
CA MET A 45 20.69 -14.07 -12.32
C MET A 45 22.16 -13.66 -12.22
N ASP A 46 22.42 -12.43 -11.78
CA ASP A 46 23.73 -12.04 -11.29
C ASP A 46 23.84 -12.33 -9.80
N TRP A 47 24.94 -12.96 -9.40
CA TRP A 47 25.19 -13.23 -7.99
C TRP A 47 25.63 -11.96 -7.27
N SER A 48 25.08 -11.72 -6.08
CA SER A 48 25.37 -10.57 -5.23
C SER A 48 25.41 -11.01 -3.76
N ASP A 49 26.61 -11.00 -3.17
CA ASP A 49 26.78 -11.35 -1.75
C ASP A 49 26.03 -10.37 -0.83
N SER A 50 25.97 -9.09 -1.19
CA SER A 50 25.23 -8.08 -0.42
C SER A 50 23.71 -8.29 -0.46
N ALA A 51 23.17 -8.76 -1.59
CA ALA A 51 21.77 -9.15 -1.68
C ALA A 51 21.47 -10.42 -0.89
N LEU A 52 22.39 -11.40 -0.90
CA LEU A 52 22.27 -12.59 -0.05
C LEU A 52 22.26 -12.23 1.44
N GLU A 53 23.16 -11.35 1.88
CA GLU A 53 23.20 -10.84 3.25
C GLU A 53 21.95 -10.04 3.64
N ALA A 54 21.38 -9.29 2.70
CA ALA A 54 20.11 -8.61 2.92
C ALA A 54 18.97 -9.62 3.15
N ASN A 55 18.92 -10.69 2.36
CA ASN A 55 17.91 -11.75 2.52
C ASN A 55 18.13 -12.56 3.80
N TYR A 56 19.38 -12.71 4.26
CA TYR A 56 19.66 -13.27 5.58
C TYR A 56 19.02 -12.44 6.70
N ARG A 57 19.12 -11.10 6.64
CA ARG A 57 18.45 -10.22 7.62
C ARG A 57 16.93 -10.33 7.57
N VAL A 58 16.35 -10.47 6.38
CA VAL A 58 14.90 -10.73 6.23
C VAL A 58 14.51 -12.04 6.92
N MET A 59 15.30 -13.10 6.74
CA MET A 59 15.05 -14.39 7.42
C MET A 59 15.11 -14.27 8.94
N GLN A 60 16.09 -13.54 9.48
CA GLN A 60 16.19 -13.28 10.92
C GLN A 60 14.97 -12.52 11.44
N GLN A 61 14.44 -11.56 10.68
CA GLN A 61 13.21 -10.86 11.02
C GLN A 61 12.00 -11.81 11.00
N LEU A 62 11.84 -12.58 9.92
CA LEU A 62 10.72 -13.52 9.77
C LEU A 62 10.71 -14.58 10.88
N GLN A 63 11.86 -15.08 11.30
CA GLN A 63 11.95 -16.03 12.41
C GLN A 63 11.27 -15.53 13.70
N THR A 64 11.18 -14.21 13.91
CA THR A 64 10.54 -13.62 15.09
C THR A 64 9.02 -13.42 14.96
N MET A 65 8.47 -13.54 13.75
CA MET A 65 7.06 -13.22 13.47
C MET A 65 6.07 -14.06 14.25
N PRO A 66 6.20 -15.40 14.35
CA PRO A 66 5.24 -16.21 15.13
C PRO A 66 5.11 -15.74 16.58
N ASN A 67 6.25 -15.52 17.26
CA ASN A 67 6.26 -15.03 18.64
C ASN A 67 5.63 -13.65 18.77
N GLN A 68 5.86 -12.76 17.79
CA GLN A 68 5.25 -11.43 17.78
C GLN A 68 3.72 -11.52 17.60
N LEU A 69 3.25 -12.29 16.61
CA LEU A 69 1.83 -12.38 16.24
C LEU A 69 1.01 -13.13 17.29
N LEU A 70 1.54 -14.22 17.84
CA LEU A 70 0.89 -15.00 18.90
C LEU A 70 0.98 -14.29 20.26
N GLY A 71 1.94 -13.37 20.44
CA GLY A 71 2.08 -12.55 21.64
C GLY A 71 1.18 -11.29 21.65
N TRP A 72 0.43 -11.03 20.58
CA TRP A 72 -0.52 -9.93 20.51
C TRP A 72 -1.67 -10.10 21.52
N ASN A 73 -2.08 -9.00 22.13
CA ASN A 73 -3.07 -9.00 23.22
C ASN A 73 -3.94 -7.73 23.27
N LYS A 74 -3.93 -6.91 22.22
CA LYS A 74 -4.78 -5.72 22.17
C LYS A 74 -6.23 -6.11 21.91
N PRO A 75 -7.21 -5.33 22.40
CA PRO A 75 -8.61 -5.56 22.09
C PRO A 75 -8.88 -5.37 20.59
N ALA A 76 -10.04 -5.86 20.14
CA ALA A 76 -10.50 -5.66 18.79
C ALA A 76 -10.52 -4.17 18.39
N HIS A 77 -10.04 -3.89 17.19
CA HIS A 77 -9.93 -2.54 16.65
C HIS A 77 -10.51 -2.47 15.23
N SER A 78 -10.98 -1.30 14.80
CA SER A 78 -11.56 -1.15 13.44
C SER A 78 -10.58 -1.53 12.32
N ILE A 79 -9.28 -1.34 12.55
CA ILE A 79 -8.21 -1.71 11.61
C ILE A 79 -8.04 -3.25 11.44
N ASP A 80 -8.62 -4.07 12.31
CA ASP A 80 -8.59 -5.54 12.18
C ASP A 80 -9.27 -5.97 10.88
N VAL A 81 -10.36 -5.31 10.51
CA VAL A 81 -11.10 -5.54 9.27
C VAL A 81 -10.22 -5.25 8.06
N TRP A 82 -9.44 -4.16 8.10
CA TRP A 82 -8.47 -3.84 7.05
C TRP A 82 -7.38 -4.90 6.92
N MET A 83 -6.86 -5.41 8.04
CA MET A 83 -5.79 -6.42 7.99
C MET A 83 -6.29 -7.74 7.40
N ARG A 84 -7.55 -8.12 7.68
CA ARG A 84 -8.20 -9.28 7.05
C ARG A 84 -8.41 -9.08 5.54
N ALA A 85 -8.95 -7.93 5.13
CA ALA A 85 -9.09 -7.58 3.72
C ALA A 85 -7.71 -7.57 3.00
N ARG A 86 -6.68 -7.05 3.68
CA ARG A 86 -5.30 -7.03 3.16
C ARG A 86 -4.72 -8.43 3.03
N LEU A 87 -4.92 -9.31 4.01
CA LEU A 87 -4.52 -10.71 3.92
C LEU A 87 -5.17 -11.38 2.69
N ARG A 88 -6.48 -11.26 2.51
CA ARG A 88 -7.18 -11.82 1.33
C ARG A 88 -6.60 -11.29 0.03
N GLN A 89 -6.29 -9.99 -0.02
CA GLN A 89 -5.64 -9.39 -1.18
C GLN A 89 -4.26 -9.99 -1.46
N ARG A 90 -3.43 -10.17 -0.42
CA ARG A 90 -2.09 -10.75 -0.56
C ARG A 90 -2.13 -12.21 -0.97
N LEU A 91 -3.07 -12.98 -0.43
CA LEU A 91 -3.30 -14.35 -0.83
C LEU A 91 -3.71 -14.45 -2.31
N HIS A 92 -4.61 -13.59 -2.79
CA HIS A 92 -4.96 -13.52 -4.22
C HIS A 92 -3.77 -13.16 -5.11
N GLN A 93 -3.02 -12.12 -4.73
CA GLN A 93 -1.83 -11.68 -5.49
C GLN A 93 -0.75 -12.76 -5.52
N TRP A 94 -0.56 -13.47 -4.40
CA TRP A 94 0.37 -14.58 -4.31
C TRP A 94 -0.08 -15.76 -5.15
N SER A 95 -1.37 -16.12 -5.10
CA SER A 95 -1.93 -17.20 -5.91
C SER A 95 -1.80 -16.92 -7.41
N ASP A 96 -2.18 -15.73 -7.89
CA ASP A 96 -2.03 -15.36 -9.30
C ASP A 96 -0.56 -15.35 -9.73
N ALA A 97 0.36 -14.91 -8.85
CA ALA A 97 1.79 -14.99 -9.11
C ALA A 97 2.27 -16.45 -9.24
N MET A 98 1.81 -17.33 -8.37
CA MET A 98 2.13 -18.76 -8.42
C MET A 98 1.56 -19.42 -9.68
N ASP A 99 0.33 -19.13 -10.06
CA ASP A 99 -0.33 -19.66 -11.28
C ASP A 99 0.39 -19.24 -12.56
N ARG A 100 1.01 -18.06 -12.55
CA ARG A 100 1.79 -17.50 -13.66
C ARG A 100 3.28 -17.81 -13.58
N TYR A 101 3.72 -18.59 -12.59
CA TYR A 101 5.13 -18.90 -12.31
C TYR A 101 6.00 -17.66 -12.05
N ASP A 102 5.41 -16.55 -11.58
CA ASP A 102 6.12 -15.36 -11.14
C ASP A 102 6.57 -15.52 -9.67
N LEU A 103 7.58 -16.36 -9.48
CA LEU A 103 8.12 -16.68 -8.15
C LEU A 103 8.71 -15.45 -7.44
N ARG A 104 9.21 -14.47 -8.20
CA ARG A 104 9.71 -13.22 -7.65
C ARG A 104 8.58 -12.43 -7.02
N ARG A 105 7.44 -12.29 -7.71
CA ARG A 105 6.27 -11.60 -7.15
C ARG A 105 5.66 -12.37 -5.99
N ALA A 106 5.63 -13.70 -6.05
CA ALA A 106 5.18 -14.53 -4.92
C ALA A 106 6.03 -14.28 -3.67
N VAL A 107 7.37 -14.26 -3.80
CA VAL A 107 8.29 -13.90 -2.72
C VAL A 107 8.12 -12.47 -2.24
N GLU A 108 7.94 -11.51 -3.15
CA GLU A 108 7.69 -10.11 -2.76
C GLU A 108 6.44 -10.00 -1.88
N CYS A 109 5.37 -10.73 -2.26
CA CYS A 109 4.13 -10.79 -1.52
C CYS A 109 4.35 -11.38 -0.11
N SER A 110 4.94 -12.57 0.00
CA SER A 110 5.04 -13.31 1.25
C SER A 110 6.18 -12.84 2.17
N HIS A 111 7.37 -12.52 1.67
CA HIS A 111 8.52 -12.20 2.54
C HIS A 111 8.67 -10.71 2.85
N TYR A 112 8.06 -9.81 2.05
CA TYR A 112 8.27 -8.37 2.19
C TYR A 112 6.98 -7.58 2.39
N ASP A 113 5.98 -7.79 1.53
CA ASP A 113 4.75 -7.00 1.56
C ASP A 113 3.90 -7.31 2.80
N MET A 114 3.75 -8.59 3.18
CA MET A 114 3.09 -8.99 4.44
C MET A 114 3.71 -8.29 5.66
N VAL A 115 5.04 -8.19 5.71
CA VAL A 115 5.76 -7.51 6.80
C VAL A 115 5.42 -6.02 6.84
N LYS A 116 5.38 -5.35 5.68
CA LYS A 116 4.99 -3.92 5.59
C LYS A 116 3.55 -3.72 6.05
N ASP A 117 2.65 -4.61 5.66
CA ASP A 117 1.23 -4.55 5.99
C ASP A 117 1.00 -4.79 7.50
N ILE A 118 1.68 -5.76 8.11
CA ILE A 118 1.65 -6.01 9.56
C ILE A 118 2.20 -4.81 10.34
N ASN A 119 3.32 -4.24 9.90
CA ASN A 119 3.89 -3.05 10.55
C ASN A 119 2.92 -1.86 10.50
N TRP A 120 2.22 -1.68 9.38
CA TRP A 120 1.19 -0.65 9.25
C TRP A 120 0.00 -0.92 10.17
N TYR A 121 -0.50 -2.16 10.19
CA TYR A 121 -1.60 -2.59 11.06
C TYR A 121 -1.31 -2.30 12.55
N VAL A 122 -0.13 -2.70 13.04
CA VAL A 122 0.30 -2.45 14.43
C VAL A 122 0.39 -0.94 14.70
N ARG A 123 0.95 -0.17 13.77
CA ARG A 123 1.07 1.29 13.89
C ARG A 123 -0.28 1.99 13.95
N ARG A 124 -1.29 1.50 13.23
CA ARG A 124 -2.67 2.01 13.21
C ARG A 124 -3.50 1.67 14.45
N GLY A 125 -2.93 0.95 15.41
CA GLY A 125 -3.59 0.57 16.67
C GLY A 125 -3.87 -0.93 16.78
N GLY A 126 -3.65 -1.70 15.72
CA GLY A 126 -3.83 -3.15 15.69
C GLY A 126 -2.89 -3.92 16.62
N GLY A 127 -3.06 -5.24 16.63
CA GLY A 127 -2.37 -6.18 17.50
C GLY A 127 -3.34 -7.09 18.25
N ASN A 128 -4.39 -7.54 17.56
CA ASN A 128 -5.38 -8.48 18.06
C ASN A 128 -4.87 -9.92 17.85
N SER A 129 -4.93 -10.76 18.90
CA SER A 129 -4.46 -12.15 18.88
C SER A 129 -5.14 -12.99 17.78
N ASP A 130 -6.44 -12.80 17.57
CA ASP A 130 -7.22 -13.58 16.60
C ASP A 130 -6.83 -13.20 15.18
N VAL A 131 -6.48 -11.93 14.95
CA VAL A 131 -5.87 -11.50 13.68
C VAL A 131 -4.50 -12.12 13.51
N GLY A 132 -3.67 -12.13 14.55
CA GLY A 132 -2.34 -12.74 14.51
C GLY A 132 -2.38 -14.23 14.15
N GLN A 133 -3.31 -15.00 14.72
CA GLN A 133 -3.45 -16.43 14.43
C GLN A 133 -3.90 -16.68 12.99
N GLU A 134 -4.93 -15.97 12.51
CA GLU A 134 -5.40 -16.09 11.12
C GLU A 134 -4.32 -15.69 10.09
N LEU A 135 -3.56 -14.63 10.38
CA LEU A 135 -2.44 -14.22 9.54
C LEU A 135 -1.38 -15.32 9.46
N LEU A 136 -0.97 -15.86 10.61
CA LEU A 136 0.15 -16.80 10.67
C LEU A 136 -0.19 -18.13 9.98
N ASP A 137 -1.42 -18.62 10.13
CA ASP A 137 -1.91 -19.84 9.48
C ASP A 137 -1.81 -19.77 7.94
N ALA A 138 -2.37 -18.70 7.36
CA ALA A 138 -2.29 -18.48 5.92
C ALA A 138 -0.86 -18.15 5.46
N TRP A 139 -0.12 -17.36 6.24
CA TRP A 139 1.20 -16.87 5.86
C TRP A 139 2.26 -17.97 5.86
N ALA A 140 2.16 -18.96 6.76
CA ALA A 140 3.03 -20.14 6.77
C ALA A 140 3.02 -20.86 5.41
N HIS A 141 1.84 -21.05 4.80
CA HIS A 141 1.71 -21.63 3.47
C HIS A 141 2.41 -20.79 2.40
N MET A 142 2.23 -19.46 2.43
CA MET A 142 2.83 -18.56 1.44
C MET A 142 4.36 -18.56 1.46
N ILE A 143 4.97 -18.64 2.65
CA ILE A 143 6.44 -18.64 2.76
C ILE A 143 7.06 -20.00 2.42
N GLY A 144 6.31 -21.09 2.54
CA GLY A 144 6.79 -22.46 2.33
C GLY A 144 7.40 -22.73 0.95
N ILE A 145 6.97 -21.99 -0.09
CA ILE A 145 7.54 -22.11 -1.43
C ILE A 145 9.03 -21.71 -1.46
N ALA A 146 9.38 -20.61 -0.81
CA ALA A 146 10.75 -20.12 -0.84
C ALA A 146 11.57 -20.61 0.36
N THR A 147 10.97 -20.63 1.54
CA THR A 147 11.64 -20.88 2.82
C THR A 147 10.92 -22.01 3.56
N PRO A 148 10.97 -23.25 3.04
CA PRO A 148 10.18 -24.37 3.57
C PRO A 148 10.55 -24.74 5.01
N HIS A 149 11.81 -24.66 5.40
CA HIS A 149 12.20 -25.06 6.77
C HIS A 149 11.63 -24.09 7.81
N LEU A 150 11.69 -22.78 7.53
CA LEU A 150 11.06 -21.76 8.35
C LEU A 150 9.53 -21.93 8.42
N ALA A 151 8.91 -22.30 7.30
CA ALA A 151 7.47 -22.53 7.25
C ALA A 151 7.04 -23.71 8.12
N GLU A 152 7.82 -24.81 8.12
CA GLU A 152 7.59 -25.95 9.03
C GLU A 152 7.77 -25.55 10.50
N ASP A 153 8.77 -24.72 10.82
CA ASP A 153 8.95 -24.20 12.18
C ASP A 153 7.76 -23.32 12.63
N TRP A 154 7.17 -22.54 11.72
CA TRP A 154 5.97 -21.74 11.99
C TRP A 154 4.74 -22.63 12.18
N TRP A 155 4.58 -23.64 11.33
CA TRP A 155 3.49 -24.61 11.41
C TRP A 155 3.51 -25.38 12.74
N ALA A 156 4.69 -25.82 13.18
CA ALA A 156 4.85 -26.47 14.47
C ALA A 156 4.50 -25.54 15.64
N GLN A 157 4.86 -24.25 15.57
CA GLN A 157 4.51 -23.25 16.60
C GLN A 157 3.01 -22.96 16.66
N LEU A 158 2.30 -23.07 15.54
CA LEU A 158 0.84 -22.98 15.49
C LEU A 158 0.14 -24.21 16.10
N GLY A 159 0.89 -25.28 16.41
CA GLY A 159 0.32 -26.56 16.84
C GLY A 159 -0.21 -27.39 15.67
N GLY A 160 0.25 -27.12 14.45
CA GLY A 160 -0.11 -27.89 13.27
C GLY A 160 0.35 -29.35 13.36
N GLU A 161 -0.48 -30.27 12.87
CA GLU A 161 -0.15 -31.69 12.81
C GLU A 161 0.63 -32.01 11.53
N GLY A 162 1.53 -33.00 11.59
CA GLY A 162 2.30 -33.43 10.41
C GLY A 162 3.22 -32.34 9.85
N LEU A 163 3.55 -32.47 8.55
CA LEU A 163 4.32 -31.47 7.81
C LEU A 163 3.38 -30.51 7.09
N LEU A 164 3.70 -29.21 7.09
CA LEU A 164 2.98 -28.19 6.32
C LEU A 164 2.98 -28.56 4.83
N ALA A 165 4.07 -29.12 4.31
CA ALA A 165 4.16 -29.57 2.92
C ALA A 165 3.13 -30.66 2.52
N GLY A 166 2.51 -31.32 3.50
CA GLY A 166 1.42 -32.28 3.28
C GLY A 166 0.01 -31.66 3.27
N HIS A 167 -0.11 -30.36 3.53
CA HIS A 167 -1.38 -29.64 3.62
C HIS A 167 -1.64 -28.82 2.36
N VAL A 168 -2.94 -28.62 2.07
CA VAL A 168 -3.41 -27.75 1.00
C VAL A 168 -3.92 -26.47 1.65
N MET A 169 -3.40 -25.33 1.19
CA MET A 169 -3.88 -24.02 1.62
C MET A 169 -5.38 -23.89 1.30
N ALA A 170 -6.16 -23.33 2.22
CA ALA A 170 -7.57 -23.09 2.00
C ALA A 170 -7.81 -22.15 0.81
N ASP A 171 -8.90 -22.38 0.08
CA ASP A 171 -9.34 -21.47 -0.97
C ASP A 171 -9.65 -20.09 -0.38
N VAL A 172 -9.24 -19.05 -1.11
CA VAL A 172 -9.35 -17.66 -0.67
C VAL A 172 -10.58 -17.06 -1.31
N GLU A 173 -11.49 -16.54 -0.50
CA GLU A 173 -12.65 -15.81 -1.01
C GLU A 173 -12.22 -14.57 -1.80
N PRO A 174 -12.85 -14.29 -2.96
CA PRO A 174 -12.52 -13.11 -3.76
C PRO A 174 -12.75 -11.84 -2.95
N LEU A 175 -11.94 -10.81 -3.23
CA LEU A 175 -12.14 -9.49 -2.67
C LEU A 175 -13.55 -8.99 -2.98
N SER A 176 -14.30 -8.67 -1.94
CA SER A 176 -15.59 -8.00 -2.07
C SER A 176 -15.40 -6.51 -2.41
N GLU A 177 -16.47 -5.86 -2.86
CA GLU A 177 -16.47 -4.40 -3.04
C GLU A 177 -16.21 -3.67 -1.70
N GLU A 178 -16.70 -4.23 -0.59
CA GLU A 178 -16.48 -3.70 0.74
C GLU A 178 -14.99 -3.79 1.14
N ASP A 179 -14.36 -4.95 0.93
CA ASP A 179 -12.92 -5.11 1.14
C ASP A 179 -12.15 -4.08 0.33
N GLN A 180 -12.51 -3.88 -0.95
CA GLN A 180 -11.84 -2.90 -1.81
C GLN A 180 -11.97 -1.47 -1.28
N LEU A 181 -13.16 -1.06 -0.80
CA LEU A 181 -13.38 0.26 -0.20
C LEU A 181 -12.54 0.46 1.08
N ILE A 182 -12.43 -0.57 1.93
CA ILE A 182 -11.61 -0.53 3.15
C ILE A 182 -10.13 -0.36 2.78
N LEU A 183 -9.65 -1.13 1.81
CA LEU A 183 -8.26 -1.06 1.34
C LEU A 183 -7.94 0.32 0.75
N ASP A 184 -8.86 0.88 -0.02
CA ASP A 184 -8.75 2.18 -0.68
C ASP A 184 -8.76 3.34 0.33
N GLY A 185 -9.65 3.30 1.33
CA GLY A 185 -9.68 4.31 2.40
C GLY A 185 -8.37 4.38 3.18
N GLU A 186 -7.80 3.22 3.52
CA GLU A 186 -6.52 3.18 4.21
C GLU A 186 -5.35 3.61 3.32
N ALA A 187 -5.43 3.38 2.00
CA ALA A 187 -4.45 3.89 1.05
C ALA A 187 -4.46 5.43 0.99
N LEU A 188 -5.64 6.06 1.05
CA LEU A 188 -5.77 7.52 1.13
C LEU A 188 -5.11 8.08 2.39
N ILE A 189 -5.30 7.46 3.55
CA ILE A 189 -4.67 7.89 4.81
C ILE A 189 -3.13 7.86 4.67
N ARG A 190 -2.58 6.80 4.07
CA ARG A 190 -1.13 6.67 3.85
C ARG A 190 -0.59 7.74 2.91
N ASP A 191 -1.27 7.97 1.78
CA ASP A 191 -0.89 9.01 0.81
C ASP A 191 -0.97 10.41 1.44
N LEU A 192 -2.03 10.68 2.23
CA LEU A 192 -2.18 11.94 2.96
C LEU A 192 -1.01 12.17 3.93
N LEU A 193 -0.59 11.16 4.70
CA LEU A 193 0.55 11.28 5.62
C LEU A 193 1.85 11.57 4.88
N GLU A 194 2.06 10.95 3.72
CA GLU A 194 3.25 11.22 2.91
C GLU A 194 3.24 12.65 2.34
N GLN A 195 2.11 13.07 1.75
CA GLN A 195 1.97 14.41 1.17
C GLN A 195 2.06 15.50 2.23
N SER A 196 1.37 15.32 3.36
CA SER A 196 1.37 16.28 4.46
C SER A 196 2.77 16.49 5.06
N ARG A 197 3.58 15.43 5.22
CA ARG A 197 4.99 15.52 5.67
C ARG A 197 5.86 16.32 4.70
N LYS A 198 5.68 16.12 3.39
CA LYS A 198 6.40 16.90 2.35
C LYS A 198 6.05 18.38 2.45
N VAL A 199 4.78 18.71 2.66
CA VAL A 199 4.33 20.11 2.80
C VAL A 199 4.81 20.74 4.11
N ARG A 200 4.81 19.98 5.23
CA ARG A 200 5.29 20.46 6.54
C ARG A 200 6.69 21.05 6.46
N ALA A 201 7.61 20.35 5.79
CA ALA A 201 9.00 20.78 5.65
C ALA A 201 9.17 22.13 4.93
N VAL A 202 8.18 22.53 4.12
CA VAL A 202 8.15 23.84 3.46
C VAL A 202 7.41 24.88 4.32
N ALA A 203 6.32 24.46 4.97
CA ALA A 203 5.48 25.32 5.80
C ALA A 203 6.25 25.85 7.03
N GLU A 204 6.96 24.99 7.75
CA GLU A 204 7.71 25.37 8.97
C GLU A 204 8.82 26.39 8.73
N ARG A 205 9.28 26.58 7.48
CA ARG A 205 10.21 27.67 7.13
C ARG A 205 9.58 29.06 7.23
N HIS A 206 8.26 29.12 7.27
CA HIS A 206 7.48 30.36 7.30
C HIS A 206 6.71 30.51 8.63
N LEU A 207 6.85 29.56 9.55
CA LEU A 207 6.25 29.61 10.88
C LEU A 207 7.29 30.08 11.90
N GLU A 208 6.83 30.78 12.95
CA GLU A 208 7.66 31.12 14.11
C GLU A 208 7.71 29.94 15.09
N GLY A 209 8.19 28.78 14.64
CA GLY A 209 8.29 27.57 15.44
C GLY A 209 7.90 26.28 14.71
N GLU A 210 7.80 25.19 15.47
CA GLU A 210 7.27 23.92 14.97
C GLU A 210 5.76 23.98 14.81
N ALA A 211 5.23 23.33 13.77
CA ALA A 211 3.79 23.28 13.55
C ALA A 211 3.11 22.49 14.68
N THR A 212 1.99 23.03 15.20
CA THR A 212 1.23 22.45 16.30
C THR A 212 -0.11 21.90 15.84
N SER A 213 -0.63 22.35 14.70
CA SER A 213 -1.91 21.89 14.14
C SER A 213 -1.86 21.81 12.61
N LEU A 214 -2.80 21.05 12.05
CA LEU A 214 -2.98 20.89 10.61
C LEU A 214 -4.46 21.04 10.24
N ILE A 215 -4.74 21.87 9.24
CA ILE A 215 -6.02 21.87 8.53
C ILE A 215 -5.83 21.21 7.16
N VAL A 216 -6.58 20.13 6.92
CA VAL A 216 -6.66 19.44 5.63
C VAL A 216 -7.89 19.95 4.88
N VAL A 217 -7.69 20.56 3.71
CA VAL A 217 -8.77 21.05 2.85
C VAL A 217 -8.94 20.11 1.67
N THR A 218 -10.02 19.32 1.66
CA THR A 218 -10.34 18.42 0.55
C THR A 218 -10.95 19.18 -0.63
N SER A 219 -11.07 18.53 -1.78
CA SER A 219 -11.63 19.18 -2.97
C SER A 219 -13.08 19.60 -2.78
N ALA A 220 -13.46 20.69 -3.44
CA ALA A 220 -14.85 21.12 -3.50
C ALA A 220 -15.73 20.06 -4.17
N HIS A 221 -16.98 19.93 -3.71
CA HIS A 221 -17.86 18.84 -4.13
C HIS A 221 -18.03 18.74 -5.65
N TRP A 222 -18.20 19.88 -6.32
CA TRP A 222 -18.37 19.94 -7.77
C TRP A 222 -17.13 19.47 -8.55
N ARG A 223 -15.92 19.56 -7.97
CA ARG A 223 -14.68 19.06 -8.61
C ARG A 223 -14.63 17.54 -8.57
N ASN A 224 -15.07 16.95 -7.46
CA ASN A 224 -15.22 15.50 -7.34
C ASN A 224 -16.29 14.97 -8.32
N GLN A 225 -17.45 15.65 -8.40
CA GLN A 225 -18.49 15.28 -9.36
C GLN A 225 -17.98 15.38 -10.81
N MET A 226 -17.28 16.46 -11.17
CA MET A 226 -16.70 16.62 -12.50
C MET A 226 -15.69 15.50 -12.83
N ALA A 227 -14.85 15.11 -11.86
CA ALA A 227 -13.90 14.01 -12.03
C ALA A 227 -14.63 12.67 -12.24
N GLY A 228 -15.63 12.35 -11.40
CA GLY A 228 -16.42 11.13 -11.51
C GLY A 228 -17.15 11.02 -12.86
N MET A 229 -17.77 12.12 -13.32
CA MET A 229 -18.40 12.16 -14.64
C MET A 229 -17.41 11.93 -15.79
N ALA A 230 -16.23 12.57 -15.72
CA ALA A 230 -15.20 12.44 -16.75
C ALA A 230 -14.59 11.03 -16.80
N LEU A 231 -14.38 10.42 -15.63
CA LEU A 231 -13.86 9.07 -15.51
C LEU A 231 -14.89 8.02 -15.93
N SER A 232 -16.18 8.23 -15.62
CA SER A 232 -17.26 7.34 -16.08
C SER A 232 -17.35 7.33 -17.61
N HIS A 233 -17.28 8.51 -18.22
CA HIS A 233 -17.23 8.66 -19.69
C HIS A 233 -16.03 7.90 -20.30
N LEU A 234 -14.86 7.94 -19.65
CA LEU A 234 -13.68 7.18 -20.09
C LEU A 234 -13.85 5.67 -19.89
N ALA A 235 -14.46 5.24 -18.79
CA ALA A 235 -14.68 3.82 -18.48
C ALA A 235 -15.61 3.15 -19.51
N GLU A 236 -16.53 3.90 -20.10
CA GLU A 236 -17.37 3.47 -21.23
C GLU A 236 -16.60 3.34 -22.57
N GLY A 237 -15.30 3.65 -22.59
CA GLY A 237 -14.45 3.59 -23.78
C GLY A 237 -14.54 4.84 -24.67
N ASN A 238 -15.20 5.90 -24.22
CA ASN A 238 -15.36 7.12 -25.00
C ASN A 238 -14.11 8.01 -24.99
N ASN A 239 -14.02 8.91 -25.96
CA ASN A 239 -12.93 9.88 -26.03
C ASN A 239 -13.16 11.05 -25.04
N ILE A 240 -12.21 11.31 -24.15
CA ILE A 240 -12.30 12.41 -23.17
C ILE A 240 -12.47 13.80 -23.79
N LYS A 241 -12.05 14.01 -25.04
CA LYS A 241 -12.28 15.29 -25.74
C LYS A 241 -13.77 15.57 -25.97
N GLN A 242 -14.60 14.52 -26.08
CA GLN A 242 -16.04 14.63 -26.26
C GLN A 242 -16.76 14.96 -24.93
N PHE A 243 -16.13 14.71 -23.79
CA PHE A 243 -16.70 15.01 -22.47
C PHE A 243 -17.07 16.49 -22.30
N MET A 244 -16.38 17.41 -23.00
CA MET A 244 -16.72 18.83 -22.99
C MET A 244 -18.20 19.09 -23.35
N GLY A 245 -18.74 18.34 -24.31
CA GLY A 245 -20.14 18.47 -24.71
C GLY A 245 -21.09 18.08 -23.58
N ILE A 246 -20.77 16.97 -22.90
CA ILE A 246 -21.53 16.45 -21.75
C ILE A 246 -21.46 17.44 -20.58
N LEU A 247 -20.26 17.92 -20.24
CA LEU A 247 -20.07 18.88 -19.15
C LEU A 247 -20.89 20.15 -19.38
N THR A 248 -20.90 20.68 -20.61
CA THR A 248 -21.65 21.90 -20.97
C THR A 248 -23.17 21.74 -20.82
N GLN A 249 -23.68 20.51 -20.94
CA GLN A 249 -25.10 20.20 -20.81
C GLN A 249 -25.49 19.79 -19.38
N SER A 250 -24.51 19.43 -18.55
CA SER A 250 -24.73 19.03 -17.16
C SER A 250 -25.13 20.20 -16.26
N GLU A 251 -25.76 19.90 -15.13
CA GLU A 251 -26.12 20.88 -14.09
C GLU A 251 -24.88 21.59 -13.52
N LEU A 252 -23.73 20.93 -13.49
CA LEU A 252 -22.46 21.48 -13.00
C LEU A 252 -22.00 22.73 -13.73
N ALA A 253 -22.36 22.90 -15.02
CA ALA A 253 -21.89 24.00 -15.85
C ALA A 253 -23.04 24.86 -16.41
N GLN A 254 -24.09 25.06 -15.60
CA GLN A 254 -25.17 26.01 -15.90
C GLN A 254 -25.02 27.34 -15.16
N GLY A 255 -25.83 28.32 -15.57
CA GLY A 255 -25.97 29.62 -14.90
C GLY A 255 -24.65 30.38 -14.75
N GLU A 256 -24.51 31.06 -13.61
CA GLU A 256 -23.37 31.93 -13.29
C GLU A 256 -22.05 31.16 -13.13
N THR A 257 -22.10 29.88 -12.73
CA THR A 257 -20.91 29.04 -12.54
C THR A 257 -20.32 28.49 -13.84
N ARG A 258 -21.04 28.60 -14.97
CA ARG A 258 -20.64 28.00 -16.25
C ARG A 258 -19.21 28.37 -16.69
N GLY A 259 -18.88 29.65 -16.66
CA GLY A 259 -17.56 30.13 -17.11
C GLY A 259 -16.41 29.57 -16.26
N GLU A 260 -16.60 29.55 -14.94
CA GLU A 260 -15.64 29.02 -13.98
C GLU A 260 -15.40 27.52 -14.20
N ARG A 261 -16.49 26.75 -14.31
CA ARG A 261 -16.46 25.28 -14.40
C ARG A 261 -15.80 24.82 -15.71
N LEU A 262 -16.13 25.45 -16.83
CA LEU A 262 -15.50 25.17 -18.12
C LEU A 262 -14.02 25.62 -18.16
N GLY A 263 -13.71 26.75 -17.53
CA GLY A 263 -12.33 27.23 -17.39
C GLY A 263 -11.48 26.27 -16.56
N PHE A 264 -12.01 25.80 -15.44
CA PHE A 264 -11.35 24.83 -14.57
C PHE A 264 -11.16 23.47 -15.25
N TRP A 265 -12.17 22.99 -15.99
CA TRP A 265 -12.05 21.76 -16.77
C TRP A 265 -10.85 21.80 -17.70
N ASN A 266 -10.75 22.83 -18.55
CA ASN A 266 -9.68 22.95 -19.53
C ASN A 266 -8.30 23.11 -18.90
N LYS A 267 -8.19 23.95 -17.86
CA LYS A 267 -6.90 24.36 -17.30
C LYS A 267 -6.35 23.38 -16.26
N ARG A 268 -7.21 22.65 -15.55
CA ARG A 268 -6.82 21.86 -14.38
C ARG A 268 -7.32 20.43 -14.41
N MET A 269 -8.63 20.20 -14.62
CA MET A 269 -9.20 18.86 -14.51
C MET A 269 -8.77 17.94 -15.67
N LEU A 270 -8.85 18.41 -16.92
CA LEU A 270 -8.51 17.58 -18.08
C LEU A 270 -7.06 17.04 -18.03
N PRO A 271 -6.03 17.86 -17.75
CA PRO A 271 -4.68 17.32 -17.54
C PRO A 271 -4.58 16.36 -16.36
N GLN A 272 -5.36 16.59 -15.29
CA GLN A 272 -5.34 15.75 -14.09
C GLN A 272 -5.91 14.36 -14.32
N VAL A 273 -6.95 14.22 -15.17
CA VAL A 273 -7.55 12.92 -15.53
C VAL A 273 -6.51 11.92 -16.04
N PHE A 274 -5.48 12.39 -16.74
CA PHE A 274 -4.39 11.55 -17.26
C PHE A 274 -3.28 11.26 -16.25
N LYS A 275 -3.24 11.96 -15.12
CA LYS A 275 -2.24 11.77 -14.06
C LYS A 275 -2.67 10.76 -13.01
N TRP A 276 -3.97 10.51 -12.89
CA TRP A 276 -4.47 9.48 -11.99
C TRP A 276 -4.11 8.09 -12.52
N ASP A 277 -3.48 7.30 -11.65
CA ASP A 277 -3.27 5.87 -11.85
C ASP A 277 -4.59 5.11 -11.66
N ASP A 278 -4.55 3.80 -11.87
CA ASP A 278 -5.75 2.96 -11.84
C ASP A 278 -6.37 2.89 -10.42
N GLU A 279 -5.55 3.00 -9.37
CA GLU A 279 -6.03 3.09 -7.99
C GLU A 279 -6.83 4.38 -7.76
N LYS A 280 -6.27 5.55 -8.09
CA LYS A 280 -6.96 6.83 -7.92
C LYS A 280 -8.23 6.92 -8.77
N LYS A 281 -8.21 6.38 -9.99
CA LYS A 281 -9.42 6.31 -10.83
C LYS A 281 -10.50 5.43 -10.21
N ARG A 282 -10.13 4.26 -9.69
CA ARG A 282 -11.05 3.36 -8.99
C ARG A 282 -11.69 4.06 -7.80
N ILE A 283 -10.89 4.72 -6.97
CA ILE A 283 -11.38 5.47 -5.80
C ILE A 283 -12.37 6.55 -6.21
N LEU A 284 -12.05 7.36 -7.24
CA LEU A 284 -12.92 8.44 -7.72
C LEU A 284 -14.23 7.96 -8.36
N LEU A 285 -14.29 6.70 -8.79
CA LEU A 285 -15.50 6.05 -9.31
C LEU A 285 -16.26 5.27 -8.23
N SER A 286 -15.71 5.18 -7.01
CA SER A 286 -16.32 4.45 -5.90
C SER A 286 -17.26 5.34 -5.07
N SER A 287 -17.92 4.73 -4.08
CA SER A 287 -18.74 5.46 -3.09
C SER A 287 -17.95 6.01 -1.91
N LEU A 288 -16.61 5.95 -1.93
CA LEU A 288 -15.76 6.39 -0.83
C LEU A 288 -15.76 7.93 -0.69
N ASP A 289 -16.10 8.45 0.49
CA ASP A 289 -15.97 9.88 0.80
C ASP A 289 -14.60 10.17 1.42
N GLU A 290 -13.69 10.74 0.60
CA GLU A 290 -12.34 11.13 0.99
C GLU A 290 -12.31 11.99 2.27
N MET A 291 -13.24 12.93 2.44
CA MET A 291 -13.26 13.81 3.61
C MET A 291 -13.53 12.99 4.87
N ARG A 292 -14.53 12.11 4.81
CA ARG A 292 -14.90 11.26 5.95
C ARG A 292 -13.78 10.29 6.32
N VAL A 293 -13.09 9.71 5.33
CA VAL A 293 -11.93 8.84 5.58
C VAL A 293 -10.85 9.56 6.38
N TYR A 294 -10.54 10.80 6.04
CA TYR A 294 -9.54 11.59 6.78
C TYR A 294 -10.05 12.03 8.15
N ASP A 295 -11.32 12.41 8.25
CA ASP A 295 -11.93 12.87 9.49
C ASP A 295 -11.97 11.74 10.54
N ASP A 296 -12.42 10.55 10.14
CA ASP A 296 -12.44 9.33 10.95
C ASP A 296 -11.02 8.90 11.42
N ALA A 297 -9.96 9.36 10.73
CA ALA A 297 -8.56 9.07 11.04
C ALA A 297 -7.79 10.26 11.65
N SER A 298 -8.46 11.38 11.93
CA SER A 298 -7.83 12.65 12.32
C SER A 298 -6.93 12.53 13.55
N ASP A 299 -7.37 11.82 14.60
CA ASP A 299 -6.58 11.59 15.82
C ASP A 299 -5.28 10.81 15.53
N PHE A 300 -5.39 9.75 14.70
CA PHE A 300 -4.22 8.98 14.29
C PHE A 300 -3.27 9.83 13.44
N ILE A 301 -3.79 10.63 12.51
CA ILE A 301 -2.98 11.54 11.68
C ILE A 301 -2.27 12.58 12.57
N ALA A 302 -2.96 13.13 13.56
CA ALA A 302 -2.37 14.09 14.50
C ALA A 302 -1.22 13.47 15.28
N GLN A 303 -1.41 12.27 15.82
CA GLN A 303 -0.37 11.52 16.52
C GLN A 303 0.83 11.22 15.60
N GLU A 304 0.57 10.76 14.39
CA GLU A 304 1.59 10.40 13.39
C GLU A 304 2.44 11.57 12.89
N LEU A 305 1.89 12.76 12.98
CA LEU A 305 2.55 14.01 12.64
C LEU A 305 3.04 14.75 13.88
N ASN A 306 2.91 14.20 15.10
CA ASN A 306 3.24 14.89 16.36
C ASN A 306 2.57 16.29 16.45
N LEU A 307 1.29 16.36 16.11
CA LEU A 307 0.47 17.56 16.19
C LEU A 307 -0.53 17.45 17.34
N SER A 308 -0.98 18.59 17.84
CA SER A 308 -2.03 18.66 18.86
C SER A 308 -3.43 18.42 18.29
N SER A 309 -3.65 18.72 17.01
CA SER A 309 -4.92 18.49 16.33
C SER A 309 -4.79 18.45 14.81
N VAL A 310 -5.70 17.73 14.18
CA VAL A 310 -5.93 17.74 12.73
C VAL A 310 -7.41 18.02 12.49
N ARG A 311 -7.73 19.01 11.66
CA ARG A 311 -9.10 19.32 11.25
C ARG A 311 -9.25 19.11 9.75
N VAL A 312 -10.30 18.40 9.33
CA VAL A 312 -10.60 18.17 7.91
C VAL A 312 -11.79 19.03 7.50
N VAL A 313 -11.67 19.77 6.39
CA VAL A 313 -12.76 20.59 5.85
C VAL A 313 -12.94 20.35 4.36
N ARG A 314 -14.19 20.44 3.90
CA ARG A 314 -14.49 20.42 2.47
C ARG A 314 -14.24 21.79 1.87
N GLY A 315 -13.44 21.86 0.80
CA GLY A 315 -13.17 23.12 0.13
C GLY A 315 -14.45 23.79 -0.40
N GLU A 316 -14.52 25.13 -0.28
CA GLU A 316 -15.70 25.94 -0.65
C GLU A 316 -16.98 25.65 0.17
N SER A 317 -16.89 24.86 1.25
CA SER A 317 -17.98 24.72 2.21
C SER A 317 -18.06 25.92 3.16
N GLN A 318 -19.14 26.03 3.93
CA GLN A 318 -19.29 27.08 4.93
C GLN A 318 -18.25 27.02 6.05
N GLU A 319 -17.64 25.84 6.27
CA GLU A 319 -16.62 25.59 7.29
C GLU A 319 -15.19 25.90 6.80
N ASP A 320 -15.03 26.17 5.50
CA ASP A 320 -13.76 26.51 4.88
C ASP A 320 -13.46 28.01 4.97
N GLU A 321 -12.83 28.38 6.07
CA GLU A 321 -12.33 29.75 6.32
C GLU A 321 -10.88 29.94 5.84
N THR A 322 -10.32 28.96 5.12
CA THR A 322 -8.87 28.90 4.88
C THR A 322 -8.41 29.72 3.67
N GLY A 323 -9.31 29.97 2.72
CA GLY A 323 -8.97 30.56 1.42
C GLY A 323 -8.06 29.67 0.55
N LYS A 324 -7.86 28.39 0.90
CA LYS A 324 -6.96 27.46 0.19
C LYS A 324 -7.68 26.37 -0.60
N ALA A 325 -9.02 26.31 -0.61
CA ALA A 325 -9.75 25.40 -1.49
C ALA A 325 -9.38 25.53 -2.97
N GLY A 326 -8.92 26.72 -3.39
CA GLY A 326 -8.43 26.96 -4.73
C GLY A 326 -7.32 25.99 -5.17
N VAL A 327 -6.48 25.48 -4.28
CA VAL A 327 -5.39 24.56 -4.66
C VAL A 327 -5.78 23.08 -4.60
N ALA A 328 -6.78 22.72 -3.80
CA ALA A 328 -7.20 21.33 -3.59
C ALA A 328 -7.80 20.68 -4.85
N MET A 329 -7.38 19.45 -5.16
CA MET A 329 -7.93 18.62 -6.23
C MET A 329 -8.46 17.30 -5.64
N PRO A 330 -9.34 16.56 -6.33
CA PRO A 330 -9.79 15.26 -5.86
C PRO A 330 -8.59 14.34 -5.57
N LEU A 331 -8.55 13.73 -4.38
CA LEU A 331 -7.43 12.90 -3.90
C LEU A 331 -6.08 13.65 -3.82
N SER A 332 -6.12 14.97 -3.67
CA SER A 332 -4.94 15.84 -3.51
C SER A 332 -5.32 17.08 -2.70
N PRO A 333 -5.54 16.90 -1.38
CA PRO A 333 -5.98 17.96 -0.51
C PRO A 333 -4.90 19.05 -0.32
N ALA A 334 -5.33 20.22 0.15
CA ALA A 334 -4.42 21.26 0.61
C ALA A 334 -4.09 21.06 2.10
N PHE A 335 -2.86 21.40 2.48
CA PHE A 335 -2.39 21.29 3.86
C PHE A 335 -2.02 22.67 4.39
N ILE A 336 -2.54 23.03 5.55
CA ILE A 336 -2.26 24.30 6.23
C ILE A 336 -1.77 23.98 7.63
N TYR A 337 -0.48 24.18 7.85
CA TYR A 337 0.13 24.05 9.17
C TYR A 337 0.09 25.39 9.89
N ALA A 338 -0.13 25.34 11.21
CA ALA A 338 -0.09 26.49 12.10
C ALA A 338 0.67 26.17 13.39
#